data_AF-A0A258TZM7-F1
#
_entry.id   AF-A0A258TZM7-F1
#
_cell.length_a   1.000
_cell.length_b   1.000
_cell.length_c   1.000
_cell.angle_alpha   90.00
_cell.angle_beta   90.00
_cell.angle_gamma   90.00
#
_symmetry.space_group_name_H-M   'P 1'
#
loop_
_entity.id
_entity.type
_entity.pdbx_description
1 polymer ?
#
loop_
_entity_poly.entity_id
_entity_poly.type
_entity_poly.pdbx_seq_one_letter_code
_entity_poly.pdbx_strand_id
1 'polypeptide(L)'
;DVGIIGVDSGWEIYVGGNGGIKTEVAQFLCKVKTAEEVIEYSGAFIQVYREEARYLDRTVHWIERVGLDYVKKRILEDAEGRKAAFERLLYALQGAVDPWADRVKKRDEHKEFDTITI
;
A
#
# COMPACT_ATOMS: atom_id res chain seq x y z
N ASP A 1 -1.96 -6.21 -2.11
CA ASP A 1 -2.75 -5.13 -1.46
C ASP A 1 -2.77 -3.84 -2.27
N VAL A 2 -1.63 -3.16 -2.46
CA VAL A 2 -1.51 -1.95 -3.30
C VAL A 2 -0.53 -2.22 -4.45
N GLY A 3 -0.90 -1.85 -5.66
CA GLY A 3 -0.07 -1.94 -6.86
C GLY A 3 0.12 -0.56 -7.49
N ILE A 4 1.36 -0.23 -7.85
CA ILE A 4 1.73 1.07 -8.41
C ILE A 4 2.31 0.84 -9.81
N ILE A 5 1.76 1.53 -10.81
CA ILE A 5 2.23 1.45 -12.20
C ILE A 5 2.63 2.85 -12.66
N GLY A 6 3.92 3.03 -12.98
CA GLY A 6 4.42 4.25 -13.60
C GLY A 6 4.04 4.30 -15.08
N VAL A 7 3.53 5.44 -15.53
CA VAL A 7 3.13 5.73 -16.91
C VAL A 7 3.61 7.12 -17.30
N ASP A 8 3.69 7.44 -18.59
CA ASP A 8 4.21 8.74 -19.07
C ASP A 8 3.48 9.97 -18.49
N SER A 9 2.25 9.79 -18.04
CA SER A 9 1.38 10.83 -17.48
C SER A 9 1.30 10.82 -15.95
N GLY A 10 2.14 10.03 -15.27
CA GLY A 10 2.21 9.95 -13.81
C GLY A 10 2.17 8.52 -13.30
N TRP A 11 1.31 8.25 -12.32
CA TRP A 11 1.28 6.99 -11.59
C TRP A 11 -0.15 6.51 -11.40
N GLU A 12 -0.42 5.26 -11.76
CA GLU A 12 -1.69 4.60 -11.50
C GLU A 12 -1.59 3.76 -10.22
N ILE A 13 -2.63 3.87 -9.38
CA ILE A 13 -2.74 3.18 -8.11
C ILE A 13 -3.88 2.16 -8.21
N TYR A 14 -3.57 0.90 -7.88
CA TYR A 14 -4.51 -0.21 -7.85
C TYR A 14 -4.56 -0.80 -6.44
N VAL A 15 -5.73 -1.27 -6.00
CA VAL A 15 -5.94 -1.79 -4.63
C VAL A 15 -6.71 -3.11 -4.63
N GLY A 16 -6.56 -3.88 -3.56
CA GLY A 16 -7.33 -5.12 -3.34
C GLY A 16 -6.86 -6.32 -4.17
N GLY A 17 -5.66 -6.27 -4.75
CA GLY A 17 -5.09 -7.44 -5.43
C GLY A 17 -4.69 -8.53 -4.44
N ASN A 18 -4.88 -9.79 -4.84
CA ASN A 18 -4.61 -10.96 -4.00
C ASN A 18 -4.04 -12.13 -4.83
N GLY A 19 -2.84 -12.59 -4.46
CA GLY A 19 -2.16 -13.75 -5.07
C GLY A 19 -2.24 -15.06 -4.26
N GLY A 20 -3.21 -15.20 -3.34
CA GLY A 20 -3.39 -16.40 -2.51
C GLY A 20 -4.23 -17.49 -3.19
N ILE A 21 -4.90 -18.33 -2.37
CA ILE A 21 -5.72 -19.48 -2.81
C ILE A 21 -6.73 -19.08 -3.89
N LYS A 22 -7.46 -17.98 -3.67
CA LYS A 22 -8.26 -17.32 -4.69
C LYS A 22 -7.46 -16.14 -5.22
N THR A 23 -7.21 -16.10 -6.52
CA THR A 23 -6.54 -14.98 -7.16
C THR A 23 -7.56 -13.89 -7.46
N GLU A 24 -7.25 -12.65 -7.09
CA GLU A 24 -8.07 -11.49 -7.41
C GLU A 24 -7.20 -10.41 -8.04
N VAL A 25 -7.70 -9.86 -9.13
CA VAL A 25 -7.05 -8.76 -9.84
C VAL A 25 -7.24 -7.47 -9.05
N ALA A 26 -6.16 -6.71 -8.88
CA ALA A 26 -6.24 -5.41 -8.21
C ALA A 26 -7.13 -4.45 -9.01
N GLN A 27 -7.93 -3.66 -8.32
CA GLN A 27 -8.89 -2.74 -8.90
C GLN A 27 -8.31 -1.33 -8.99
N PHE A 28 -8.56 -0.62 -10.10
CA PHE A 28 -8.07 0.75 -10.29
C PHE A 28 -8.69 1.71 -9.28
N LEU A 29 -7.83 2.35 -8.47
CA LEU A 29 -8.22 3.38 -7.51
C LEU A 29 -8.23 4.74 -8.20
N CYS A 30 -7.06 5.24 -8.58
CA CYS A 30 -6.90 6.55 -9.20
C CYS A 30 -5.55 6.67 -9.93
N LYS A 31 -5.36 7.83 -10.56
CA LYS A 31 -4.09 8.25 -11.15
C LYS A 31 -3.65 9.57 -10.53
N VAL A 32 -2.37 9.66 -10.18
CA VAL A 32 -1.74 10.84 -9.56
C VAL A 32 -0.50 11.24 -10.37
N LYS A 33 0.03 12.45 -10.13
CA LYS A 33 1.13 13.01 -10.90
C LYS A 33 2.48 12.83 -10.22
N THR A 34 2.52 12.89 -8.89
CA THR A 34 3.78 12.91 -8.14
C THR A 34 3.96 11.68 -7.24
N ALA A 35 5.20 11.39 -6.87
CA ALA A 35 5.52 10.30 -5.96
C ALA A 35 4.97 10.55 -4.55
N GLU A 36 4.93 11.81 -4.12
CA GLU A 36 4.36 12.23 -2.84
C GLU A 36 2.85 11.94 -2.80
N GLU A 37 2.13 12.19 -3.89
CA GLU A 37 0.72 11.81 -4.01
C GLU A 37 0.55 10.29 -3.99
N VAL A 38 1.44 9.52 -4.62
CA VAL A 38 1.40 8.05 -4.53
C VAL A 38 1.48 7.60 -3.07
N ILE A 39 2.40 8.18 -2.29
CA ILE A 39 2.59 7.86 -0.88
C ILE A 39 1.36 8.28 -0.06
N GLU A 40 0.84 9.49 -0.24
CA GLU A 40 -0.33 10.00 0.50
C GLU A 40 -1.56 9.12 0.25
N TYR A 41 -1.90 8.85 -1.01
CA TYR A 41 -3.11 8.11 -1.36
C TYR A 41 -3.03 6.64 -0.94
N SER A 42 -1.86 6.01 -1.14
CA SER A 42 -1.65 4.63 -0.71
C SER A 42 -1.64 4.52 0.82
N GLY A 43 -1.00 5.45 1.51
CA GLY A 43 -0.94 5.47 2.97
C GLY A 43 -2.32 5.70 3.59
N ALA A 44 -3.10 6.64 3.05
CA ALA A 44 -4.47 6.87 3.49
C ALA A 44 -5.34 5.62 3.29
N PHE A 45 -5.26 4.95 2.14
CA PHE A 45 -5.95 3.68 1.89
C PHE A 45 -5.58 2.63 2.95
N ILE A 46 -4.28 2.44 3.23
CA ILE A 46 -3.81 1.48 4.23
C ILE A 46 -4.30 1.83 5.63
N GLN A 47 -4.34 3.12 6.00
CA GLN A 47 -4.83 3.52 7.31
C GLN A 47 -6.33 3.28 7.48
N VAL A 48 -7.14 3.63 6.47
CA VAL A 48 -8.58 3.37 6.49
C VAL A 48 -8.84 1.86 6.57
N TYR A 49 -8.12 1.06 5.79
CA TYR A 49 -8.15 -0.40 5.91
C TYR A 49 -7.77 -0.86 7.33
N ARG A 50 -6.67 -0.37 7.90
CA ARG A 50 -6.20 -0.75 9.24
C ARG A 50 -7.21 -0.44 10.34
N GLU A 51 -7.99 0.64 10.20
CA GLU A 51 -8.99 1.07 11.18
C GLU A 51 -10.33 0.31 11.03
N GLU A 52 -10.68 -0.17 9.83
CA GLU A 52 -12.02 -0.69 9.52
C GLU A 52 -12.06 -2.18 9.14
N ALA A 53 -10.90 -2.78 8.90
CA ALA A 53 -10.77 -4.21 8.63
C ALA A 53 -10.98 -5.03 9.91
N ARG A 54 -11.52 -6.24 9.75
CA ARG A 54 -11.66 -7.21 10.84
C ARG A 54 -10.34 -7.96 11.03
N TYR A 55 -10.19 -8.58 12.18
CA TYR A 55 -9.06 -9.48 12.43
C TYR A 55 -8.99 -10.57 11.33
N LEU A 56 -7.82 -10.72 10.72
CA LEU A 56 -7.54 -11.62 9.58
C LEU A 56 -8.24 -11.27 8.25
N ASP A 57 -8.83 -10.07 8.12
CA ASP A 57 -9.19 -9.56 6.80
C ASP A 57 -7.90 -9.38 5.97
N ARG A 58 -8.02 -9.64 4.68
CA ARG A 58 -7.09 -9.10 3.68
C ARG A 58 -7.76 -7.91 3.01
N THR A 59 -6.98 -7.01 2.41
CA THR A 59 -7.55 -5.82 1.76
C THR A 59 -8.63 -6.17 0.74
N VAL A 60 -8.48 -7.28 0.03
CA VAL A 60 -9.49 -7.79 -0.91
C VAL A 60 -10.83 -8.14 -0.24
N HIS A 61 -10.82 -8.84 0.91
CA HIS A 61 -12.05 -9.20 1.63
C HIS A 61 -12.72 -7.98 2.25
N TRP A 62 -11.91 -7.02 2.73
CA TRP A 62 -12.42 -5.75 3.21
C TRP A 62 -13.12 -4.97 2.08
N ILE A 63 -12.48 -4.85 0.91
CA ILE A 63 -13.06 -4.19 -0.27
C ILE A 63 -14.31 -4.91 -0.76
N GLU A 64 -14.34 -6.25 -0.79
CA GLU A 64 -15.54 -7.02 -1.13
C GLU A 64 -16.72 -6.69 -0.19
N ARG A 65 -16.44 -6.40 1.08
CA ARG A 65 -17.46 -6.07 2.10
C ARG A 65 -17.95 -4.63 2.02
N VAL A 66 -17.05 -3.66 1.87
CA VAL A 66 -17.42 -2.21 1.91
C VAL A 66 -17.71 -1.63 0.52
N GLY A 67 -17.20 -2.28 -0.53
CA GLY A 67 -17.27 -1.83 -1.92
C GLY A 67 -16.15 -0.86 -2.29
N LEU A 68 -15.64 -0.94 -3.53
CA LEU A 68 -14.63 0.00 -4.03
C LEU A 68 -15.13 1.45 -4.03
N ASP A 69 -16.43 1.66 -4.28
CA ASP A 69 -17.03 3.01 -4.27
C ASP A 69 -16.93 3.67 -2.89
N TYR A 70 -17.06 2.89 -1.81
CA TYR A 70 -16.83 3.39 -0.46
C TYR A 70 -15.38 3.85 -0.29
N VAL A 71 -14.42 3.03 -0.73
CA VAL A 71 -13.00 3.38 -0.68
C VAL A 71 -12.71 4.65 -1.49
N LYS A 72 -13.28 4.78 -2.70
CA LYS A 72 -13.14 5.98 -3.54
C LYS A 72 -13.73 7.21 -2.86
N LYS A 73 -14.89 7.11 -2.20
CA LYS A 73 -15.44 8.21 -1.42
C LYS A 73 -14.49 8.67 -0.30
N ARG A 74 -13.93 7.73 0.46
CA ARG A 74 -13.04 8.03 1.59
C ARG A 74 -11.69 8.59 1.16
N ILE A 75 -11.17 8.16 0.01
CA ILE A 75 -9.81 8.51 -0.42
C ILE A 75 -9.81 9.62 -1.48
N LEU A 76 -10.70 9.58 -2.46
CA LEU A 76 -10.69 10.50 -3.60
C LEU A 76 -11.61 11.70 -3.40
N GLU A 77 -12.79 11.48 -2.82
CA GLU A 77 -13.83 12.52 -2.67
C GLU A 77 -13.72 13.28 -1.34
N ASP A 78 -12.98 12.74 -0.36
CA ASP A 78 -12.74 13.35 0.96
C ASP A 78 -11.25 13.70 1.14
N ALA A 79 -10.84 14.86 0.64
CA ALA A 79 -9.43 15.27 0.68
C ALA A 79 -8.91 15.55 2.08
N GLU A 80 -9.74 16.12 2.96
CA GLU A 80 -9.36 16.38 4.35
C GLU A 80 -9.25 15.08 5.14
N GLY A 81 -10.22 14.18 4.98
CA GLY A 81 -10.19 12.86 5.59
C GLY A 81 -9.02 12.01 5.10
N ARG A 82 -8.68 12.05 3.80
CA ARG A 82 -7.50 11.38 3.24
C ARG A 82 -6.21 11.85 3.92
N LYS A 83 -6.01 13.17 4.00
CA LYS A 83 -4.81 13.75 4.63
C LYS A 83 -4.72 13.39 6.11
N ALA A 84 -5.83 13.51 6.84
CA ALA A 84 -5.88 13.11 8.24
C ALA A 84 -5.60 11.62 8.45
N ALA A 85 -6.07 10.74 7.55
CA ALA A 85 -5.76 9.32 7.60
C ALA A 85 -4.26 9.07 7.34
N PHE A 86 -3.68 9.75 6.34
CA PHE A 86 -2.25 9.64 6.06
C PHE A 86 -1.38 10.12 7.23
N GLU A 87 -1.74 11.25 7.87
CA GLU A 87 -1.06 11.75 9.07
C GLU A 87 -1.11 10.75 10.24
N ARG A 88 -2.26 10.12 10.47
CA ARG A 88 -2.39 9.06 11.50
C ARG A 88 -1.53 7.84 11.18
N LEU A 89 -1.36 7.48 9.90
CA LEU A 89 -0.44 6.43 9.51
C LEU A 89 1.00 6.81 9.85
N LEU A 90 1.44 8.01 9.46
CA LEU A 90 2.79 8.50 9.75
C LEU A 90 3.06 8.54 11.26
N TYR A 91 2.08 8.98 12.05
CA TYR A 91 2.15 8.94 13.51
C TYR A 91 2.27 7.51 14.04
N ALA A 92 1.48 6.57 13.52
CA ALA A 92 1.57 5.16 13.94
C ALA A 92 2.91 4.50 13.57
N LEU A 93 3.60 5.01 12.54
CA LEU A 93 4.93 4.60 12.14
C LEU A 93 6.04 5.34 12.91
N GLN A 94 5.70 6.31 13.76
CA GLN A 94 6.69 7.04 14.54
C GLN A 94 7.43 6.09 15.48
N GLY A 95 8.73 5.90 15.24
CA GLY A 95 9.58 4.96 15.98
C GLY A 95 9.67 3.56 15.37
N ALA A 96 9.02 3.31 14.22
CA ALA A 96 9.29 2.11 13.45
C ALA A 96 10.74 2.13 12.97
N VAL A 97 11.47 1.06 13.27
CA VAL A 97 12.81 0.83 12.74
C VAL A 97 12.65 0.18 11.38
N ASP A 98 13.28 0.74 10.35
CA ASP A 98 13.33 0.10 9.03
C ASP A 98 14.07 -1.24 9.16
N PRO A 99 13.39 -2.38 8.98
CA PRO A 99 14.00 -3.70 9.17
C PRO A 99 15.04 -4.00 8.08
N TRP A 100 15.03 -3.28 6.96
CA TRP A 100 15.94 -3.46 5.85
C TRP A 100 17.13 -2.51 5.88
N ALA A 101 17.03 -1.37 6.57
CA ALA A 101 18.07 -0.35 6.57
C ALA A 101 19.46 -0.89 6.99
N ASP A 102 19.53 -1.68 8.05
CA ASP A 102 20.79 -2.27 8.51
C ASP A 102 21.28 -3.39 7.58
N ARG A 103 20.35 -4.11 6.96
CA ARG A 103 20.65 -5.17 5.99
C ARG A 103 21.26 -4.62 4.72
N VAL A 104 20.76 -3.48 4.23
CA VAL A 104 21.29 -2.78 3.05
C VAL A 104 22.73 -2.32 3.29
N LYS A 105 23.06 -1.83 4.50
CA LYS A 105 24.43 -1.40 4.85
C LYS A 105 25.44 -2.56 4.85
N LYS A 106 24.98 -3.78 5.10
CA LYS A 106 25.80 -4.99 5.21
C LYS A 106 25.67 -5.90 3.99
N ARG A 107 25.27 -5.36 2.84
CA ARG A 107 24.96 -6.14 1.64
C ARG A 107 26.07 -7.13 1.26
N ASP A 108 27.33 -6.72 1.37
CA ASP A 108 28.49 -7.57 1.02
C ASP A 108 28.74 -8.73 2.02
N GLU A 109 28.11 -8.69 3.21
CA GLU A 109 28.15 -9.77 4.20
C GLU A 109 27.10 -10.85 3.92
N HIS A 110 26.09 -10.55 3.08
CA HIS A 110 24.96 -11.43 2.77
C HIS A 110 25.17 -12.16 1.43
N LYS A 111 25.61 -13.42 1.49
CA LYS A 111 25.88 -14.28 0.32
C LYS A 111 24.64 -15.00 -0.25
N GLU A 112 23.43 -14.54 0.07
CA GLU A 112 22.17 -15.21 -0.27
C GLU A 112 21.89 -15.25 -1.78
N PHE A 113 22.56 -14.38 -2.54
CA PHE A 113 22.49 -14.31 -4.00
C PHE A 113 23.76 -14.82 -4.68
N ASP A 114 24.75 -15.28 -3.90
CA ASP A 114 25.94 -15.89 -4.46
C ASP A 114 25.58 -17.25 -5.07
N THR A 115 26.13 -17.52 -6.25
CA THR A 115 25.89 -18.81 -6.91
C THR A 115 26.60 -19.91 -6.12
N ILE A 116 25.84 -20.85 -5.57
CA ILE A 116 26.41 -22.04 -4.95
C ILE A 116 27.04 -22.88 -6.07
N THR A 117 28.37 -23.02 -6.02
CA THR A 117 29.11 -23.92 -6.90
C THR A 117 29.21 -25.28 -6.22
N ILE A 118 28.68 -26.32 -6.88
CA ILE A 118 28.77 -27.73 -6.48
C ILE A 118 29.90 -28.38 -7.27
#